data_AF-A0A5C7XPW2-F1
#
_entry.id   AF-A0A5C7XPW2-F1
#
_cell.length_a   1.000
_cell.length_b   1.000
_cell.length_c   1.000
_cell.angle_alpha   90.00
_cell.angle_beta   90.00
_cell.angle_gamma   90.00
#
_symmetry.space_group_name_H-M   'P 1'
#
loop_
_entity.id
_entity.type
_entity.pdbx_description
1 polymer ?
#
loop_
_entity_poly.entity_id
_entity_poly.type
_entity_poly.pdbx_seq_one_letter_code
_entity_poly.pdbx_strand_id
1 'polypeptide(L)'
;MTQWYYSNAQRERLGPVSADDLTQLHRNGQLGADTLVWREGYADWKPWREAIDEVLPRAAAASPFEAAPTATPANAFATAGPDAPADADANPYRMAEPVSPYAPPKAQVAESDGFVSGGRVVYAGFWKRAAASFIDSFVVGIVAGMVGMVFGLMMVAMMGSGGFDEGLAVVLQILNQLVALGLGATYFGWMHSSSMQASVGKLAVGIKVVRGDGSRISFARGFGRYFAYMLSTLTIGIGLIMAGFTERKRALHDMICDTLVVDKYAYTSQNELQRDELGVVAIVVLCLWGLLMLGLIAMVAAVGFAFMGSGVR
;
A
#
# COMPACT_ATOMS: atom_id res chain seq x y z
N MET A 1 1.02 -67.98 -3.80
CA MET A 1 0.97 -66.57 -3.37
C MET A 1 -0.15 -65.92 -4.14
N THR A 2 -1.17 -65.43 -3.46
CA THR A 2 -2.34 -64.82 -4.10
C THR A 2 -1.96 -63.44 -4.62
N GLN A 3 -2.00 -63.25 -5.94
CA GLN A 3 -1.66 -61.98 -6.58
C GLN A 3 -2.88 -61.07 -6.60
N TRP A 4 -2.71 -59.82 -6.17
CA TRP A 4 -3.77 -58.83 -6.11
C TRP A 4 -3.56 -57.71 -7.13
N TYR A 5 -4.65 -57.06 -7.51
CA TYR A 5 -4.67 -55.91 -8.38
C TYR A 5 -5.61 -54.86 -7.79
N TYR A 6 -5.32 -53.58 -8.00
CA TYR A 6 -6.18 -52.48 -7.55
C TYR A 6 -6.32 -51.41 -8.64
N SER A 7 -7.40 -50.63 -8.61
CA SER A 7 -7.64 -49.54 -9.55
C SER A 7 -7.22 -48.19 -8.97
N ASN A 8 -6.47 -47.37 -9.71
CA ASN A 8 -6.20 -45.98 -9.29
C ASN A 8 -7.43 -45.07 -9.52
N ALA A 9 -7.32 -43.78 -9.15
CA ALA A 9 -8.40 -42.79 -9.33
C ALA A 9 -8.80 -42.58 -10.80
N GLN A 10 -7.92 -42.92 -11.75
CA GLN A 10 -8.12 -42.89 -13.19
C GLN A 10 -8.74 -44.19 -13.75
N ARG A 11 -9.11 -45.16 -12.89
CA ARG A 11 -9.66 -46.49 -13.21
C ARG A 11 -8.69 -47.41 -13.97
N GLU A 12 -7.39 -47.19 -13.86
CA GLU A 12 -6.38 -48.07 -14.44
C GLU A 12 -6.07 -49.21 -13.49
N ARG A 13 -5.92 -50.43 -14.05
CA ARG A 13 -5.58 -51.63 -13.29
C ARG A 13 -4.09 -51.69 -13.00
N LEU A 14 -3.71 -51.64 -11.73
CA LEU A 14 -2.34 -51.75 -11.24
C LEU A 14 -2.13 -53.09 -10.51
N GLY A 15 -1.00 -53.75 -10.78
CA GLY A 15 -0.61 -55.04 -10.21
C GLY A 15 0.16 -55.90 -11.21
N PRO A 16 0.60 -57.12 -10.82
CA PRO A 16 0.27 -57.81 -9.58
C PRO A 16 1.03 -57.25 -8.35
N VAL A 17 0.34 -57.13 -7.22
CA VAL A 17 0.89 -56.71 -5.92
C VAL A 17 0.61 -57.78 -4.85
N SER A 18 1.49 -57.88 -3.86
CA SER A 18 1.31 -58.80 -2.75
C SER A 18 0.33 -58.26 -1.69
N ALA A 19 -0.17 -59.15 -0.83
CA ALA A 19 -1.03 -58.77 0.30
C ALA A 19 -0.32 -57.83 1.30
N ASP A 20 0.98 -58.01 1.50
CA ASP A 20 1.80 -57.17 2.40
C ASP A 20 1.99 -55.76 1.82
N ASP A 21 2.15 -55.64 0.50
CA ASP A 21 2.26 -54.34 -0.17
C ASP A 21 0.93 -53.57 -0.12
N LEU A 22 -0.20 -54.25 -0.32
CA LEU A 22 -1.53 -53.63 -0.14
C LEU A 22 -1.73 -53.13 1.30
N THR A 23 -1.21 -53.86 2.29
CA THR A 23 -1.23 -53.42 3.69
C THR A 23 -0.43 -52.13 3.89
N GLN A 24 0.76 -52.01 3.30
CA GLN A 24 1.56 -50.80 3.38
C GLN A 24 0.88 -49.62 2.67
N LEU A 25 0.32 -49.84 1.49
CA LEU A 25 -0.42 -48.81 0.74
C LEU A 25 -1.63 -48.30 1.54
N HIS A 26 -2.33 -49.17 2.26
CA HIS A 26 -3.42 -48.77 3.16
C HIS A 26 -2.92 -47.96 4.36
N ARG A 27 -1.84 -48.40 5.04
CA ARG A 27 -1.26 -47.66 6.17
C ARG A 27 -0.74 -46.28 5.79
N ASN A 28 -0.25 -46.14 4.55
CA ASN A 28 0.23 -44.87 4.01
C ASN A 28 -0.91 -43.97 3.46
N GLY A 29 -2.18 -44.38 3.62
CA GLY A 29 -3.35 -43.62 3.20
C GLY A 29 -3.57 -43.56 1.68
N GLN A 30 -2.87 -44.39 0.91
CA GLN A 30 -2.90 -44.37 -0.56
C GLN A 30 -4.03 -45.25 -1.14
N LEU A 31 -4.60 -46.16 -0.35
CA LEU A 31 -5.80 -46.93 -0.70
C LEU A 31 -7.02 -46.37 0.03
N GLY A 32 -7.90 -45.73 -0.72
CA GLY A 32 -9.20 -45.26 -0.23
C GLY A 32 -10.19 -46.41 -0.04
N ALA A 33 -11.20 -46.21 0.82
CA ALA A 33 -12.19 -47.25 1.13
C ALA A 33 -12.96 -47.76 -0.10
N ASP A 34 -13.20 -46.88 -1.09
CA ASP A 34 -13.90 -47.19 -2.34
C ASP A 34 -12.99 -47.71 -3.45
N THR A 35 -11.67 -47.78 -3.23
CA THR A 35 -10.73 -48.26 -4.25
C THR A 35 -11.04 -49.71 -4.63
N LEU A 36 -11.28 -49.99 -5.90
CA LEU A 36 -11.61 -51.34 -6.34
C LEU A 36 -10.36 -52.21 -6.36
N VAL A 37 -10.46 -53.40 -5.76
CA VAL A 37 -9.44 -54.43 -5.75
C VAL A 37 -9.98 -55.74 -6.34
N TRP A 38 -9.10 -56.51 -6.95
CA TRP A 38 -9.43 -57.80 -7.53
C TRP A 38 -8.26 -58.76 -7.33
N ARG A 39 -8.59 -60.04 -7.19
CA ARG A 39 -7.62 -61.13 -7.18
C ARG A 39 -8.18 -62.32 -7.93
N GLU A 40 -7.28 -63.21 -8.31
CA GLU A 40 -7.63 -64.46 -8.95
C GLU A 40 -8.61 -65.27 -8.06
N GLY A 41 -9.78 -65.59 -8.61
CA GLY A 41 -10.90 -66.23 -7.89
C GLY A 41 -12.09 -65.32 -7.58
N TYR A 42 -12.00 -64.00 -7.81
CA TYR A 42 -13.15 -63.11 -7.76
C TYR A 42 -13.89 -63.04 -9.09
N ALA A 43 -15.22 -63.16 -9.04
CA ALA A 43 -16.08 -62.99 -10.21
C ALA A 43 -16.02 -61.54 -10.74
N ASP A 44 -16.02 -60.56 -9.83
CA ASP A 44 -16.00 -59.12 -10.14
C ASP A 44 -15.05 -58.35 -9.20
N TRP A 45 -14.69 -57.12 -9.59
CA TRP A 45 -13.92 -56.18 -8.77
C TRP A 45 -14.70 -55.76 -7.53
N LYS A 46 -14.05 -55.73 -6.36
CA LYS A 46 -14.70 -55.39 -5.07
C LYS A 46 -14.05 -54.16 -4.43
N PRO A 47 -14.80 -53.29 -3.72
CA PRO A 47 -14.22 -52.18 -2.98
C PRO A 47 -13.24 -52.64 -1.89
N TRP A 48 -12.18 -51.88 -1.66
CA TRP A 48 -11.13 -52.18 -0.68
C TRP A 48 -11.70 -52.40 0.72
N ARG A 49 -12.70 -51.62 1.15
CA ARG A 49 -13.39 -51.81 2.43
C ARG A 49 -13.98 -53.20 2.65
N GLU A 50 -14.33 -53.93 1.60
CA GLU A 50 -14.92 -55.27 1.69
C GLU A 50 -13.85 -56.37 1.64
N ALA A 51 -12.70 -56.06 1.05
CA ALA A 51 -11.56 -56.98 0.92
C ALA A 51 -10.49 -56.78 2.02
N ILE A 52 -10.54 -55.67 2.76
CA ILE A 52 -9.52 -55.30 3.75
C ILE A 52 -9.40 -56.36 4.86
N ASP A 53 -10.50 -56.92 5.34
CA ASP A 53 -10.50 -57.93 6.41
C ASP A 53 -9.88 -59.26 5.96
N GLU A 54 -9.80 -59.51 4.65
CA GLU A 54 -9.12 -60.68 4.08
C GLU A 54 -7.61 -60.49 3.96
N VAL A 55 -7.16 -59.26 3.75
CA VAL A 55 -5.72 -58.91 3.63
C VAL A 55 -5.11 -58.59 5.00
N LEU A 56 -5.91 -57.99 5.89
CA LEU A 56 -5.57 -57.68 7.26
C LEU A 56 -6.47 -58.50 8.20
N PRO A 57 -6.10 -59.75 8.54
CA PRO A 57 -6.84 -60.47 9.57
C PRO A 57 -6.85 -59.62 10.84
N ARG A 58 -8.04 -59.34 11.37
CA ARG A 58 -8.28 -58.38 12.44
C ARG A 58 -7.42 -58.69 13.67
N ALA A 59 -6.23 -58.11 13.72
CA ALA A 59 -5.35 -58.14 14.87
C ALA A 59 -5.98 -57.26 15.94
N ALA A 60 -6.53 -57.95 16.93
CA ALA A 60 -6.80 -57.55 18.31
C ALA A 60 -7.01 -56.04 18.58
N ALA A 61 -8.21 -55.74 19.10
CA ALA A 61 -8.44 -54.57 19.92
C ALA A 61 -7.31 -54.43 20.98
N ALA A 62 -6.59 -53.30 20.94
CA ALA A 62 -5.75 -52.86 22.04
C ALA A 62 -5.90 -51.33 22.18
N SER A 63 -6.24 -50.94 23.40
CA SER A 63 -6.74 -49.64 23.86
C SER A 63 -5.79 -48.45 23.70
N PRO A 64 -6.31 -47.21 23.70
CA PRO A 64 -5.53 -45.99 23.55
C PRO A 64 -4.99 -45.50 24.90
N PHE A 65 -4.03 -46.21 25.51
CA PHE A 65 -3.15 -45.62 26.53
C PHE A 65 -1.99 -46.58 26.85
N GLU A 66 -0.89 -46.51 26.10
CA GLU A 66 0.38 -47.02 26.62
C GLU A 66 1.54 -46.16 26.12
N ALA A 67 2.38 -45.80 27.09
CA ALA A 67 3.30 -44.67 27.05
C ALA A 67 4.52 -44.90 26.15
N ALA A 68 5.03 -43.78 25.62
CA ALA A 68 6.25 -43.71 24.83
C ALA A 68 7.48 -44.32 25.52
N PRO A 69 8.38 -44.98 24.79
CA PRO A 69 9.78 -45.03 25.13
C PRO A 69 10.52 -43.89 24.42
N THR A 70 10.97 -42.92 25.23
CA THR A 70 12.19 -42.11 25.10
C THR A 70 12.88 -42.08 23.72
N ALA A 71 12.74 -40.92 23.06
CA ALA A 71 13.54 -40.53 21.92
C ALA A 71 15.04 -40.50 22.26
N THR A 72 15.83 -41.28 21.52
CA THR A 72 17.25 -41.03 21.29
C THR A 72 17.36 -39.94 20.21
N PRO A 73 18.24 -38.92 20.34
CA PRO A 73 18.30 -37.82 19.38
C PRO A 73 18.94 -38.33 18.09
N ALA A 74 18.13 -38.60 17.07
CA ALA A 74 18.61 -38.82 15.72
C ALA A 74 19.00 -37.47 15.11
N ASN A 75 20.28 -37.12 15.23
CA ASN A 75 20.94 -36.20 14.31
C ASN A 75 20.82 -36.77 12.90
N ALA A 76 19.87 -36.26 12.12
CA ALA A 76 19.92 -36.17 10.66
C ALA A 76 18.79 -35.25 10.20
N PHE A 77 18.89 -33.95 10.55
CA PHE A 77 18.17 -32.95 9.78
C PHE A 77 18.72 -33.02 8.36
N ALA A 78 17.88 -33.46 7.43
CA ALA A 78 18.20 -33.41 6.01
C ALA A 78 18.57 -31.96 5.67
N THR A 79 19.85 -31.72 5.37
CA THR A 79 20.29 -30.47 4.76
C THR A 79 19.66 -30.37 3.39
N ALA A 80 19.03 -29.23 3.10
CA ALA A 80 18.47 -28.93 1.79
C ALA A 80 19.50 -29.23 0.69
N GLY A 81 19.08 -29.95 -0.35
CA GLY A 81 19.93 -30.21 -1.50
C GLY A 81 20.32 -28.90 -2.21
N PRO A 82 21.41 -28.88 -2.99
CA PRO A 82 21.93 -27.67 -3.64
C PRO A 82 20.94 -27.00 -4.62
N ASP A 83 19.87 -27.71 -5.01
CA ASP A 83 18.81 -27.22 -5.91
C ASP A 83 17.55 -26.73 -5.17
N ALA A 84 17.58 -26.62 -3.84
CA ALA A 84 16.43 -26.17 -3.07
C ALA A 84 16.17 -24.65 -3.24
N PRO A 85 14.91 -24.23 -3.44
CA PRO A 85 14.56 -22.82 -3.57
C PRO A 85 14.85 -22.06 -2.27
N ALA A 86 15.24 -20.79 -2.39
CA ALA A 86 15.73 -19.95 -1.29
C ALA A 86 14.69 -19.65 -0.18
N ASP A 87 13.43 -20.07 -0.35
CA ASP A 87 12.36 -19.93 0.65
C ASP A 87 12.13 -21.20 1.49
N ALA A 88 12.92 -22.26 1.27
CA ALA A 88 12.86 -23.52 2.00
C ALA A 88 13.21 -23.40 3.50
N ASP A 89 13.80 -22.29 3.93
CA ASP A 89 14.19 -22.05 5.32
C ASP A 89 13.00 -21.83 6.28
N ALA A 90 11.77 -21.64 5.78
CA ALA A 90 10.69 -21.12 6.61
C ALA A 90 9.81 -22.16 7.34
N ASN A 91 9.72 -23.44 6.92
CA ASN A 91 8.95 -24.45 7.68
C ASN A 91 9.19 -25.88 7.14
N PRO A 92 9.82 -26.80 7.90
CA PRO A 92 10.04 -28.18 7.46
C PRO A 92 8.74 -29.03 7.36
N TYR A 93 7.60 -28.51 7.82
CA TYR A 93 6.28 -29.16 7.72
C TYR A 93 5.37 -28.57 6.64
N ARG A 94 5.87 -27.66 5.79
CA ARG A 94 5.08 -27.16 4.67
C ARG A 94 4.96 -28.27 3.62
N MET A 95 3.87 -29.03 3.66
CA MET A 95 3.49 -29.91 2.56
C MET A 95 3.48 -29.09 1.27
N ALA A 96 4.24 -29.52 0.27
CA ALA A 96 4.14 -28.97 -1.08
C ALA A 96 2.68 -29.12 -1.52
N GLU A 97 1.97 -28.01 -1.60
CA GLU A 97 0.59 -27.99 -2.07
C GLU A 97 0.57 -28.64 -3.46
N PRO A 98 -0.32 -29.61 -3.76
CA PRO A 98 -0.35 -30.29 -5.04
C PRO A 98 -0.49 -29.23 -6.13
N VAL A 99 0.58 -29.02 -6.89
CA VAL A 99 0.64 -28.03 -7.96
C VAL A 99 -0.38 -28.45 -9.00
N SER A 100 -1.52 -27.78 -9.02
CA SER A 100 -2.55 -28.01 -10.04
C SER A 100 -1.93 -27.83 -11.42
N PRO A 101 -2.07 -28.80 -12.35
CA PRO A 101 -1.63 -28.66 -13.75
C PRO A 101 -2.29 -27.49 -14.48
N TYR A 102 -3.39 -26.98 -13.94
CA TYR A 102 -4.15 -25.83 -14.43
C TYR A 102 -3.98 -24.59 -13.53
N ALA A 103 -2.93 -24.53 -12.70
CA ALA A 103 -2.61 -23.31 -11.97
C ALA A 103 -2.32 -22.20 -12.99
N PRO A 104 -3.05 -21.06 -12.94
CA PRO A 104 -2.77 -19.95 -13.83
C PRO A 104 -1.32 -19.48 -13.64
N PRO A 105 -0.62 -19.06 -14.70
CA PRO A 105 0.75 -18.57 -14.59
C PRO A 105 0.78 -17.43 -13.57
N LYS A 106 1.44 -17.67 -12.45
CA LYS A 106 1.69 -16.63 -11.46
C LYS A 106 2.82 -15.76 -12.01
N ALA A 107 2.47 -14.70 -12.71
CA ALA A 107 3.42 -13.63 -12.98
C ALA A 107 3.88 -13.10 -11.61
N GLN A 108 5.15 -13.31 -11.26
CA GLN A 108 5.76 -12.53 -10.20
C GLN A 108 5.79 -11.09 -10.72
N VAL A 109 4.78 -10.30 -10.35
CA VAL A 109 4.85 -8.86 -10.50
C VAL A 109 5.87 -8.41 -9.45
N ALA A 110 7.15 -8.56 -9.77
CA ALA A 110 8.15 -7.71 -9.17
C ALA A 110 7.73 -6.31 -9.61
N GLU A 111 7.07 -5.56 -8.72
CA GLU A 111 6.99 -4.11 -8.85
C GLU A 111 8.43 -3.63 -8.89
N SER A 112 8.99 -3.56 -10.10
CA SER A 112 10.24 -2.87 -10.34
C SER A 112 9.91 -1.39 -10.26
N ASP A 113 9.72 -0.92 -9.03
CA ASP A 113 9.85 0.48 -8.59
C ASP A 113 11.31 0.95 -8.74
N GLY A 114 12.01 0.39 -9.74
CA GLY A 114 13.35 0.74 -10.11
C GLY A 114 13.34 2.14 -10.69
N PHE A 115 14.19 2.99 -10.14
CA PHE A 115 14.48 4.29 -10.70
C PHE A 115 15.06 4.10 -12.12
N VAL A 116 14.36 4.61 -13.13
CA VAL A 116 14.81 4.57 -14.53
C VAL A 116 15.21 5.98 -14.98
N SER A 117 16.48 6.16 -15.30
CA SER A 117 17.00 7.42 -15.84
C SER A 117 17.00 7.42 -17.38
N GLY A 118 16.97 8.61 -18.00
CA GLY A 118 17.10 8.77 -19.46
C GLY A 118 15.80 8.73 -20.28
N GLY A 119 14.65 8.47 -19.65
CA GLY A 119 13.34 8.55 -20.31
C GLY A 119 12.82 9.98 -20.49
N ARG A 120 11.70 10.12 -21.22
CA ARG A 120 10.97 11.40 -21.31
C ARG A 120 10.50 11.82 -19.92
N VAL A 121 10.55 13.10 -19.60
CA VAL A 121 10.06 13.63 -18.33
C VAL A 121 9.00 14.68 -18.58
N VAL A 122 7.78 14.40 -18.13
CA VAL A 122 6.65 15.32 -18.20
C VAL A 122 6.60 16.15 -16.93
N TYR A 123 6.92 17.44 -17.07
CA TYR A 123 6.88 18.39 -15.96
C TYR A 123 5.44 18.85 -15.66
N ALA A 124 5.10 18.87 -14.37
CA ALA A 124 3.81 19.37 -13.89
C ALA A 124 3.77 20.89 -13.95
N GLY A 125 2.87 21.42 -14.79
CA GLY A 125 2.66 22.86 -14.93
C GLY A 125 1.88 23.49 -13.78
N PHE A 126 1.69 24.81 -13.89
CA PHE A 126 1.01 25.62 -12.88
C PHE A 126 -0.35 25.06 -12.46
N TRP A 127 -1.25 24.75 -13.41
CA TRP A 127 -2.62 24.34 -13.08
C TRP A 127 -2.73 22.99 -12.34
N LYS A 128 -1.88 22.00 -12.68
CA LYS A 128 -1.82 20.73 -11.93
C LYS A 128 -1.39 20.97 -10.49
N ARG A 129 -0.42 21.87 -10.29
CA ARG A 129 0.06 22.26 -8.95
C ARG A 129 -0.99 23.05 -8.19
N ALA A 130 -1.70 23.98 -8.84
CA ALA A 130 -2.78 24.76 -8.24
C ALA A 130 -3.93 23.84 -7.75
N ALA A 131 -4.36 22.89 -8.58
CA ALA A 131 -5.36 21.89 -8.21
C ALA A 131 -4.90 21.07 -6.98
N ALA A 132 -3.66 20.57 -7.01
CA ALA A 132 -3.08 19.83 -5.90
C ALA A 132 -3.02 20.67 -4.61
N SER A 133 -2.57 21.92 -4.69
CA SER A 133 -2.50 22.86 -3.56
C SER A 133 -3.87 23.17 -2.98
N PHE A 134 -4.92 23.24 -3.81
CA PHE A 134 -6.28 23.44 -3.32
C PHE A 134 -6.76 22.22 -2.51
N ILE A 135 -6.53 20.99 -2.98
CA ILE A 135 -6.84 19.77 -2.22
C ILE A 135 -6.04 19.74 -0.91
N ASP A 136 -4.74 20.00 -0.97
CA ASP A 136 -3.88 20.03 0.22
C ASP A 136 -4.33 21.09 1.24
N SER A 137 -4.94 22.19 0.80
CA SER A 137 -5.46 23.22 1.70
C SER A 137 -6.60 22.72 2.58
N PHE A 138 -7.42 21.77 2.12
CA PHE A 138 -8.43 21.11 2.96
C PHE A 138 -7.80 20.16 3.96
N VAL A 139 -6.83 19.35 3.53
CA VAL A 139 -6.15 18.40 4.42
C VAL A 139 -5.44 19.14 5.56
N VAL A 140 -4.65 20.16 5.21
CA VAL A 140 -3.96 21.00 6.19
C VAL A 140 -4.95 21.84 6.98
N GLY A 141 -6.00 22.36 6.35
CA GLY A 141 -7.03 23.18 6.98
C GLY A 141 -7.84 22.42 8.03
N ILE A 142 -8.16 21.15 7.81
CA ILE A 142 -8.83 20.30 8.82
C ILE A 142 -7.93 20.12 10.03
N VAL A 143 -6.66 19.75 9.83
CA VAL A 143 -5.71 19.55 10.93
C VAL A 143 -5.47 20.84 11.69
N ALA A 144 -5.22 21.95 10.99
CA ALA A 144 -5.04 23.26 11.59
C ALA A 144 -6.31 23.74 12.31
N GLY A 145 -7.49 23.44 11.77
CA GLY A 145 -8.79 23.75 12.38
C GLY A 145 -9.04 22.96 13.67
N MET A 146 -8.64 21.70 13.72
CA MET A 146 -8.70 20.90 14.96
C MET A 146 -7.76 21.45 16.03
N VAL A 147 -6.51 21.76 15.67
CA VAL A 147 -5.54 22.38 16.59
C VAL A 147 -6.07 23.75 17.07
N GLY A 148 -6.57 24.56 16.16
CA GLY A 148 -7.17 25.86 16.46
C GLY A 148 -8.42 25.77 17.33
N MET A 149 -9.26 24.75 17.14
CA MET A 149 -10.44 24.50 17.98
C MET A 149 -10.02 24.13 19.41
N VAL A 150 -9.07 23.22 19.57
CA VAL A 150 -8.54 22.84 20.89
C VAL A 150 -7.95 24.06 21.59
N PHE A 151 -7.12 24.83 20.87
CA PHE A 151 -6.54 26.07 21.39
C PHE A 151 -7.62 27.11 21.75
N GLY A 152 -8.65 27.27 20.91
CA GLY A 152 -9.76 28.19 21.16
C GLY A 152 -10.59 27.82 22.39
N LEU A 153 -10.91 26.53 22.57
CA LEU A 153 -11.60 26.05 23.77
C LEU A 153 -10.75 26.24 25.03
N MET A 154 -9.44 25.98 24.93
CA MET A 154 -8.49 26.25 26.00
C MET A 154 -8.49 27.75 26.36
N MET A 155 -8.43 28.65 25.36
CA MET A 155 -8.49 30.10 25.57
C MET A 155 -9.78 30.55 26.25
N VAL A 156 -10.95 30.06 25.82
CA VAL A 156 -12.24 30.41 26.43
C VAL A 156 -12.31 29.97 27.89
N ALA A 157 -11.91 28.74 28.20
CA ALA A 157 -11.88 28.23 29.56
C ALA A 157 -10.94 29.04 30.47
N MET A 158 -9.82 29.47 29.90
CA MET A 158 -8.79 30.26 30.56
C MET A 158 -9.23 31.72 30.81
N MET A 159 -9.96 32.35 29.88
CA MET A 159 -10.55 33.68 30.11
C MET A 159 -11.58 33.68 31.25
N GLY A 160 -12.32 32.59 31.42
CA GLY A 160 -13.30 32.44 32.49
C GLY A 160 -12.72 32.30 33.90
N SER A 161 -11.42 32.01 34.04
CA SER A 161 -10.76 31.83 35.34
C SER A 161 -10.15 33.12 35.92
N GLY A 162 -10.24 34.24 35.21
CA GLY A 162 -9.83 35.57 35.69
C GLY A 162 -8.32 35.79 35.83
N GLY A 163 -7.49 34.80 35.47
CA GLY A 163 -6.03 34.83 35.64
C GLY A 163 -5.22 35.25 34.41
N PHE A 164 -5.83 35.90 33.42
CA PHE A 164 -5.18 36.18 32.13
C PHE A 164 -4.79 37.65 31.96
N ASP A 165 -3.48 37.86 31.79
CA ASP A 165 -2.90 39.05 31.18
C ASP A 165 -2.98 38.94 29.64
N GLU A 166 -3.24 40.07 28.98
CA GLU A 166 -3.27 40.21 27.52
C GLU A 166 -1.93 39.79 26.89
N GLY A 167 -0.81 40.05 27.58
CA GLY A 167 0.53 39.61 27.17
C GLY A 167 0.67 38.08 27.08
N LEU A 168 0.17 37.34 28.08
CA LEU A 168 0.17 35.88 28.04
C LEU A 168 -0.69 35.32 26.89
N ALA A 169 -1.84 35.93 26.61
CA ALA A 169 -2.71 35.52 25.50
C ALA A 169 -1.99 35.66 24.15
N VAL A 170 -1.28 36.77 23.93
CA VAL A 170 -0.49 36.99 22.71
C VAL A 170 0.63 35.95 22.56
N VAL A 171 1.36 35.65 23.64
CA VAL A 171 2.42 34.62 23.61
C VAL A 171 1.84 33.25 23.25
N LEU A 172 0.74 32.84 23.86
CA LEU A 172 0.09 31.56 23.57
C LEU A 172 -0.45 31.50 22.14
N GLN A 173 -0.98 32.61 21.61
CA GLN A 173 -1.41 32.72 20.22
C GLN A 173 -0.22 32.52 19.25
N ILE A 174 0.92 33.16 19.52
CA ILE A 174 2.14 32.98 18.71
C ILE A 174 2.60 31.53 18.77
N LEU A 175 2.62 30.92 19.96
CA LEU A 175 3.00 29.51 20.11
C LEU A 175 2.08 28.57 19.32
N ASN A 176 0.76 28.81 19.34
CA ASN A 176 -0.18 28.04 18.53
C ASN A 176 0.11 28.14 17.03
N GLN A 177 0.42 29.34 16.54
CA GLN A 177 0.78 29.55 15.14
C GLN A 177 2.11 28.88 14.77
N LEU A 178 3.10 28.91 15.67
CA LEU A 178 4.37 28.20 15.47
C LEU A 178 4.18 26.68 15.46
N VAL A 179 3.31 26.14 16.31
CA VAL A 179 2.95 24.72 16.29
C VAL A 179 2.27 24.34 14.99
N ALA A 180 1.27 25.10 14.53
CA ALA A 180 0.60 24.87 13.26
C ALA A 180 1.58 24.93 12.07
N LEU A 181 2.50 25.90 12.09
CA LEU A 181 3.56 26.05 11.08
C LEU A 181 4.50 24.84 11.08
N GLY A 182 4.96 24.40 12.25
CA GLY A 182 5.83 23.24 12.43
C GLY A 182 5.17 21.94 11.97
N LEU A 183 3.89 21.74 12.28
CA LEU A 183 3.10 20.60 11.80
C LEU A 183 2.99 20.60 10.27
N GLY A 184 2.69 21.74 9.65
CA GLY A 184 2.63 21.87 8.19
C GLY A 184 3.97 21.55 7.53
N ALA A 185 5.06 22.13 8.03
CA ALA A 185 6.41 21.88 7.53
C ALA A 185 6.80 20.39 7.66
N THR A 186 6.44 19.76 8.78
CA THR A 186 6.71 18.34 9.03
C THR A 186 5.87 17.45 8.13
N TYR A 187 4.58 17.74 7.96
CA TYR A 187 3.69 17.01 7.04
C TYR A 187 4.21 17.02 5.62
N PHE A 188 4.51 18.21 5.06
CA PHE A 188 5.03 18.30 3.70
C PHE A 188 6.45 17.77 3.58
N GLY A 189 7.31 17.97 4.57
CA GLY A 189 8.65 17.40 4.60
C GLY A 189 8.63 15.88 4.54
N TRP A 190 7.81 15.26 5.40
CA TRP A 190 7.60 13.83 5.46
C TRP A 190 7.01 13.29 4.15
N MET A 191 5.85 13.79 3.73
CA MET A 191 5.14 13.27 2.55
C MET A 191 5.99 13.33 1.28
N HIS A 192 6.70 14.44 1.06
CA HIS A 192 7.56 14.56 -0.13
C HIS A 192 8.82 13.69 -0.06
N SER A 193 9.33 13.37 1.14
CA SER A 193 10.49 12.48 1.31
C SER A 193 10.15 10.99 1.37
N SER A 194 8.87 10.67 1.60
CA SER A 194 8.36 9.30 1.68
C SER A 194 8.42 8.57 0.33
N SER A 195 8.10 7.28 0.31
CA SER A 195 7.95 6.49 -0.93
C SER A 195 6.93 7.08 -1.90
N MET A 196 5.94 7.81 -1.40
CA MET A 196 4.89 8.46 -2.21
C MET A 196 5.43 9.69 -2.97
N GLN A 197 6.47 10.34 -2.46
CA GLN A 197 7.09 11.55 -3.02
C GLN A 197 6.13 12.72 -3.28
N ALA A 198 4.93 12.70 -2.73
CA ALA A 198 3.88 13.68 -3.00
C ALA A 198 2.99 13.83 -1.78
N SER A 199 2.44 15.03 -1.61
CA SER A 199 1.33 15.28 -0.69
C SER A 199 0.04 14.64 -1.21
N VAL A 200 -0.97 14.53 -0.35
CA VAL A 200 -2.27 13.94 -0.69
C VAL A 200 -2.88 14.57 -1.95
N GLY A 201 -2.86 15.90 -2.05
CA GLY A 201 -3.37 16.61 -3.23
C GLY A 201 -2.57 16.33 -4.49
N LYS A 202 -1.24 16.21 -4.39
CA LYS A 202 -0.38 15.86 -5.52
C LYS A 202 -0.61 14.44 -6.00
N LEU A 203 -0.84 13.50 -5.09
CA LEU A 203 -1.20 12.12 -5.44
C LEU A 203 -2.55 12.06 -6.16
N ALA A 204 -3.55 12.80 -5.67
CA ALA A 204 -4.87 12.86 -6.29
C ALA A 204 -4.83 13.37 -7.74
N VAL A 205 -3.92 14.29 -8.04
CA VAL A 205 -3.72 14.86 -9.39
C VAL A 205 -2.68 14.08 -10.22
N GLY A 206 -2.01 13.09 -9.64
CA GLY A 206 -1.06 12.22 -10.32
C GLY A 206 0.31 12.84 -10.59
N ILE A 207 0.79 13.69 -9.68
CA ILE A 207 2.12 14.33 -9.77
C ILE A 207 2.95 14.03 -8.52
N LYS A 208 4.28 14.05 -8.64
CA LYS A 208 5.23 13.81 -7.54
C LYS A 208 6.40 14.78 -7.53
N VAL A 209 7.07 14.88 -6.39
CA VAL A 209 8.22 15.75 -6.16
C VAL A 209 9.51 14.94 -6.15
N VAL A 210 10.43 15.33 -7.01
CA VAL A 210 11.76 14.72 -7.15
C VAL A 210 12.83 15.79 -7.07
N ARG A 211 14.10 15.39 -6.95
CA ARG A 211 15.25 16.27 -7.09
C ARG A 211 15.51 16.59 -8.57
N GLY A 212 16.37 17.57 -8.86
CA GLY A 212 16.85 17.89 -10.22
C GLY A 212 17.34 16.69 -11.04
N ASP A 213 17.88 15.65 -10.38
CA ASP A 213 18.36 14.40 -10.98
C ASP A 213 17.29 13.28 -11.05
N GLY A 214 16.07 13.54 -10.55
CA GLY A 214 14.99 12.56 -10.47
C GLY A 214 14.96 11.72 -9.19
N SER A 215 15.98 11.82 -8.34
CA SER A 215 16.04 11.08 -7.07
C SER A 215 14.99 11.57 -6.05
N ARG A 216 14.74 10.75 -5.04
CA ARG A 216 13.86 11.11 -3.91
C ARG A 216 14.45 12.27 -3.13
N ILE A 217 13.61 13.19 -2.69
CA ILE A 217 14.07 14.31 -1.86
C ILE A 217 14.27 13.86 -0.42
N SER A 218 15.24 14.44 0.29
CA SER A 218 15.42 14.19 1.72
C SER A 218 14.37 14.94 2.55
N PHE A 219 14.10 14.45 3.76
CA PHE A 219 13.19 15.11 4.71
C PHE A 219 13.57 16.59 4.94
N ALA A 220 14.85 16.87 5.22
CA ALA A 220 15.33 18.23 5.46
C ALA A 220 15.09 19.17 4.26
N ARG A 221 15.27 18.66 3.03
CA ARG A 221 14.99 19.42 1.81
C ARG A 221 13.49 19.64 1.63
N GLY A 222 12.66 18.63 1.90
CA GLY A 222 11.20 18.76 1.90
C GLY A 222 10.69 19.77 2.94
N PHE A 223 11.27 19.75 4.14
CA PHE A 223 10.98 20.69 5.22
C PHE A 223 11.38 22.13 4.83
N GLY A 224 12.61 22.32 4.34
CA GLY A 224 13.07 23.64 3.85
C GLY A 224 12.24 24.16 2.67
N ARG A 225 11.79 23.25 1.79
CA ARG A 225 10.90 23.57 0.66
C ARG A 225 9.56 24.17 1.11
N TYR A 226 9.03 23.78 2.27
CA TYR A 226 7.82 24.37 2.82
C TYR A 226 8.01 25.85 3.17
N PHE A 227 9.12 26.21 3.82
CA PHE A 227 9.43 27.62 4.12
C PHE A 227 9.75 28.43 2.85
N ALA A 228 10.45 27.83 1.87
CA ALA A 228 10.68 28.47 0.59
C ALA A 228 9.37 28.70 -0.20
N TYR A 229 8.38 27.80 -0.04
CA TYR A 229 7.04 27.99 -0.58
C TYR A 229 6.35 29.19 0.07
N MET A 230 6.47 29.35 1.40
CA MET A 230 5.94 30.52 2.12
C MET A 230 6.56 31.84 1.62
N LEU A 231 7.86 31.83 1.33
CA LEU A 231 8.53 32.97 0.69
C LEU A 231 7.99 33.22 -0.72
N SER A 232 7.72 32.17 -1.49
CA SER A 232 7.10 32.28 -2.83
C SER A 232 5.71 32.91 -2.75
N THR A 233 4.90 32.57 -1.74
CA THR A 233 3.59 33.19 -1.54
C THR A 233 3.68 34.65 -1.13
N LEU A 234 4.72 35.05 -0.38
CA LEU A 234 4.95 36.44 0.03
C LEU A 234 5.21 37.37 -1.17
N THR A 235 5.76 36.85 -2.26
CA THR A 235 5.94 37.57 -3.53
C THR A 235 4.65 37.77 -4.34
N ILE A 236 3.50 37.91 -3.67
CA ILE A 236 2.16 38.05 -4.28
C ILE A 236 1.84 36.86 -5.23
N GLY A 237 2.41 35.69 -4.93
CA GLY A 237 2.24 34.49 -5.76
C GLY A 237 2.99 34.49 -7.10
N ILE A 238 3.81 35.50 -7.42
CA ILE A 238 4.63 35.53 -8.65
C ILE A 238 5.56 34.31 -8.69
N GLY A 239 6.18 33.98 -7.54
CA GLY A 239 7.03 32.79 -7.40
C GLY A 239 6.32 31.46 -7.66
N LEU A 240 4.98 31.41 -7.62
CA LEU A 240 4.18 30.24 -7.99
C LEU A 240 3.84 30.24 -9.48
N ILE A 241 3.44 31.40 -9.99
CA ILE A 241 3.03 31.61 -11.39
C ILE A 241 4.17 31.31 -12.37
N MET A 242 5.43 31.57 -11.99
CA MET A 242 6.59 31.26 -12.83
C MET A 242 6.72 29.78 -13.23
N ALA A 243 6.09 28.86 -12.50
CA ALA A 243 6.01 27.45 -12.90
C ALA A 243 5.23 27.24 -14.20
N GLY A 244 4.42 28.21 -14.63
CA GLY A 244 3.75 28.21 -15.94
C GLY A 244 4.63 28.63 -17.11
N PHE A 245 5.73 29.35 -16.85
CA PHE A 245 6.52 30.02 -17.89
C PHE A 245 7.95 29.49 -18.02
N THR A 246 8.46 28.77 -17.03
CA THR A 246 9.82 28.22 -17.04
C THR A 246 9.90 26.92 -17.83
N GLU A 247 11.04 26.67 -18.51
CA GLU A 247 11.23 25.48 -19.36
C GLU A 247 10.98 24.15 -18.62
N ARG A 248 11.47 24.04 -17.39
CA ARG A 248 11.27 22.87 -16.51
C ARG A 248 10.06 23.01 -15.58
N LYS A 249 9.19 24.00 -15.81
CA LYS A 249 7.99 24.32 -15.02
C LYS A 249 8.25 24.39 -13.50
N ARG A 250 9.33 25.07 -13.11
CA ARG A 250 9.79 25.23 -11.72
C ARG A 250 9.26 26.53 -11.11
N ALA A 251 8.76 26.44 -9.90
CA ALA A 251 8.44 27.59 -9.05
C ALA A 251 9.70 28.12 -8.32
N LEU A 252 9.61 29.29 -7.68
CA LEU A 252 10.73 29.90 -6.96
C LEU A 252 11.26 28.97 -5.84
N HIS A 253 10.37 28.39 -5.05
CA HIS A 253 10.75 27.40 -4.03
C HIS A 253 11.35 26.10 -4.62
N ASP A 254 10.98 25.72 -5.85
CA ASP A 254 11.59 24.58 -6.54
C ASP A 254 13.05 24.87 -6.91
N MET A 255 13.32 26.12 -7.29
CA MET A 255 14.67 26.58 -7.64
C MET A 255 15.56 26.63 -6.40
N ILE A 256 15.08 27.26 -5.31
CA ILE A 256 15.81 27.37 -4.04
C ILE A 256 16.17 25.98 -3.49
N CYS A 257 15.25 25.02 -3.57
CA CYS A 257 15.45 23.72 -2.94
C CYS A 257 16.01 22.64 -3.88
N ASP A 258 16.34 22.95 -5.14
CA ASP A 258 16.76 21.97 -6.15
C ASP A 258 15.75 20.81 -6.30
N THR A 259 14.49 21.17 -6.52
CA THR A 259 13.40 20.21 -6.68
C THR A 259 12.63 20.43 -7.97
N LEU A 260 11.95 19.39 -8.42
CA LEU A 260 11.13 19.33 -9.62
C LEU A 260 9.81 18.64 -9.28
N VAL A 261 8.73 19.04 -9.97
CA VAL A 261 7.46 18.33 -9.89
C VAL A 261 7.14 17.76 -11.26
N VAL A 262 6.95 16.46 -11.29
CA VAL A 262 6.84 15.64 -12.49
C VAL A 262 5.60 14.77 -12.40
N ASP A 263 5.20 14.18 -13.52
CA ASP A 263 4.17 13.15 -13.55
C ASP A 263 4.55 11.96 -12.64
N LYS A 264 3.56 11.31 -12.02
CA LYS A 264 3.79 10.18 -11.11
C LYS A 264 4.61 9.04 -11.74
N TYR A 265 4.47 8.82 -13.05
CA TYR A 265 5.18 7.77 -13.79
C TYR A 265 6.58 8.19 -14.27
N ALA A 266 6.96 9.45 -14.11
CA ALA A 266 8.32 9.90 -14.44
C ALA A 266 9.37 9.14 -13.59
N TYR A 267 10.51 8.80 -14.20
CA TYR A 267 11.60 8.03 -13.58
C TYR A 267 11.22 6.61 -13.10
N THR A 268 10.14 6.04 -13.64
CA THR A 268 9.72 4.65 -13.37
C THR A 268 9.86 3.81 -14.63
N SER A 269 9.73 2.49 -14.50
CA SER A 269 9.67 1.55 -15.63
C SER A 269 8.51 1.82 -16.59
N GLN A 270 7.42 2.44 -16.12
CA GLN A 270 6.22 2.78 -16.89
C GLN A 270 6.24 4.22 -17.42
N ASN A 271 7.39 4.68 -17.94
CA ASN A 271 7.60 6.07 -18.36
C ASN A 271 6.59 6.52 -19.45
N GLU A 272 6.10 5.58 -20.26
CA GLU A 272 5.12 5.77 -21.32
C GLU A 272 3.73 6.18 -20.84
N LEU A 273 3.38 5.94 -19.57
CA LEU A 273 2.06 6.27 -19.01
C LEU A 273 1.92 7.74 -18.57
N GLN A 274 2.97 8.54 -18.71
CA GLN A 274 2.96 9.96 -18.35
C GLN A 274 1.95 10.76 -19.18
N ARG A 275 1.29 11.73 -18.56
CA ARG A 275 0.27 12.57 -19.22
C ARG A 275 0.65 14.04 -19.19
N ASP A 276 0.72 14.68 -20.36
CA ASP A 276 0.95 16.13 -20.44
C ASP A 276 -0.29 16.93 -20.03
N GLU A 277 -1.48 16.40 -20.32
CA GLU A 277 -2.78 17.04 -20.11
C GLU A 277 -3.23 17.04 -18.64
N LEU A 278 -4.22 17.89 -18.33
CA LEU A 278 -4.88 17.89 -17.03
C LEU A 278 -5.82 16.68 -16.93
N GLY A 279 -5.63 15.86 -15.90
CA GLY A 279 -6.57 14.79 -15.58
C GLY A 279 -7.93 15.33 -15.14
N VAL A 280 -8.97 14.51 -15.28
CA VAL A 280 -10.35 14.84 -14.91
C VAL A 280 -10.45 15.37 -13.47
N VAL A 281 -9.75 14.75 -12.53
CA VAL A 281 -9.70 15.18 -11.13
C VAL A 281 -9.22 16.63 -11.01
N ALA A 282 -8.15 17.00 -11.72
CA ALA A 282 -7.62 18.36 -11.68
C ALA A 282 -8.63 19.37 -12.26
N ILE A 283 -9.31 19.02 -13.35
CA ILE A 283 -10.31 19.89 -13.98
C ILE A 283 -11.47 20.14 -13.02
N VAL A 284 -12.06 19.08 -12.46
CA VAL A 284 -13.18 19.18 -11.51
C VAL A 284 -12.79 20.05 -10.32
N VAL A 285 -11.62 19.80 -9.74
CA VAL A 285 -11.09 20.54 -8.59
C VAL A 285 -10.91 22.03 -8.91
N LEU A 286 -10.38 22.37 -10.09
CA LEU A 286 -10.23 23.76 -10.52
C LEU A 286 -11.58 24.44 -10.79
N CYS A 287 -12.56 23.74 -11.36
CA CYS A 287 -13.91 24.26 -11.56
C CYS A 287 -14.60 24.56 -10.23
N LEU A 288 -14.51 23.64 -9.26
CA LEU A 288 -15.06 23.84 -7.92
C LEU A 288 -14.38 25.00 -7.20
N TRP A 289 -13.04 25.08 -7.30
CA TRP A 289 -12.29 26.19 -6.75
C TRP A 289 -12.69 27.54 -7.36
N GLY A 290 -12.83 27.59 -8.69
CA GLY A 290 -13.26 28.79 -9.41
C GLY A 290 -14.67 29.23 -9.01
N LEU A 291 -15.62 28.29 -8.90
CA LEU A 291 -16.98 28.59 -8.47
C LEU A 291 -17.03 29.10 -7.01
N LEU A 292 -16.23 28.50 -6.13
CA LEU A 292 -16.10 28.96 -4.74
C LEU A 292 -15.53 30.39 -4.68
N MET A 293 -14.51 30.71 -5.49
CA MET A 293 -13.95 32.06 -5.57
C MET A 293 -14.95 33.07 -6.12
N LEU A 294 -15.72 32.73 -7.15
CA LEU A 294 -16.79 33.60 -7.68
C LEU A 294 -17.86 33.88 -6.61
N GLY A 295 -18.27 32.86 -5.87
CA GLY A 295 -19.20 33.03 -4.74
C GLY A 295 -18.65 33.95 -3.65
N LEU A 296 -17.36 33.78 -3.29
CA LEU A 296 -16.69 34.64 -2.31
C LEU A 296 -16.62 36.10 -2.78
N ILE A 297 -16.26 36.33 -4.04
CA ILE A 297 -16.19 37.69 -4.63
C ILE A 297 -17.58 38.33 -4.63
N ALA A 298 -18.62 37.59 -5.03
CA ALA A 298 -20.00 38.09 -5.01
C ALA A 298 -20.47 38.43 -3.59
N MET A 299 -20.14 37.60 -2.60
CA MET A 299 -20.43 37.87 -1.19
C MET A 299 -19.73 39.12 -0.68
N VAL A 300 -18.42 39.27 -0.93
CA VAL A 300 -17.65 40.45 -0.53
C VAL A 300 -18.19 41.71 -1.21
N ALA A 301 -18.54 41.63 -2.49
CA ALA A 301 -19.18 42.74 -3.21
C ALA A 301 -20.53 43.11 -2.59
N ALA A 302 -21.39 42.13 -2.30
CA ALA A 302 -22.69 42.36 -1.66
C ALA A 302 -22.56 43.03 -0.28
N VAL A 303 -21.61 42.56 0.54
CA VAL A 303 -21.29 43.17 1.83
C VAL A 303 -20.78 44.62 1.64
N GLY A 304 -19.87 44.84 0.69
CA GLY A 304 -19.38 46.18 0.37
C GLY A 304 -20.47 47.15 -0.08
N PHE A 305 -21.39 46.71 -0.93
CA PHE A 305 -22.56 47.50 -1.34
C PHE A 305 -23.51 47.78 -0.17
N ALA A 306 -23.74 46.83 0.73
CA ALA A 306 -24.56 47.03 1.92
C ALA A 306 -23.96 48.12 2.84
N PHE A 307 -22.64 48.09 3.08
CA PHE A 307 -21.97 49.12 3.87
C PHE A 307 -22.03 50.50 3.21
N MET A 308 -21.84 50.58 1.88
CA MET A 308 -21.93 51.83 1.14
C MET A 308 -23.35 52.42 1.14
N GLY A 309 -24.38 51.57 1.12
CA GLY A 309 -25.78 51.98 1.23
C GLY A 309 -26.20 52.44 2.63
N SER A 310 -25.54 51.94 3.69
CA SER A 310 -25.83 52.34 5.08
C SER A 310 -25.20 53.68 5.51
N GLY A 311 -24.23 54.21 4.76
CA GLY A 311 -23.52 55.47 5.08
C GLY A 311 -24.15 56.75 4.55
N VAL A 312 -25.33 56.69 3.90
CA VAL A 312 -26.03 57.83 3.27
C VAL A 312 -27.30 58.21 4.04
N ARG A 313 -27.30 58.12 5.38
CA ARG A 313 -28.43 58.56 6.21
C ARG A 313 -27.97 59.49 7.32
#